data_AF-A0A4T2BVB4-F1
#
_entry.id   AF-A0A4T2BVB4-F1
#
_cell.length_a   1.000
_cell.length_b   1.000
_cell.length_c   1.000
_cell.angle_alpha   90.00
_cell.angle_beta   90.00
_cell.angle_gamma   90.00
#
_symmetry.space_group_name_H-M   'P 1'
#
loop_
_entity.id
_entity.type
_entity.pdbx_description
1 polymer ?
#
loop_
_entity_poly.entity_id
_entity_poly.type
_entity_poly.pdbx_seq_one_letter_code
_entity_poly.pdbx_strand_id
1 'polypeptide(L)'
;MWPLCGFARRTVTSSLAMLLWRSGAALLSDDLSSPPSRETSEESSDGTKTVTAIRNRPVTLGDARAWISASGDNPDDYTISVRSIAYGLDMFSNRMSATPRFAKNKRVTVDVDAVSILSKLRKHSGKRPVTLAGGSESTFVLSINDIQLGQSYNGGSAATIAAFYGFIAKAVLRIEELRRVGRKLDRLVVVCGGDLVEGCVIYGNQSFSLDLNRKQQVEGVVAILLHAIDTLAPLFEAVTVLACKGNHGEHRIAGKPVDLSDNDDTHCVEMAKLALIRDPKMQHIGWIIAEEESAVWADVYGWTLVTTHGDIYSKGVSGPTTERKAHAWAKNMAAAVRRFGRIGQADVLITHHFHHDEMADWGDTLWRQTSSQDRGSPGFSQATGSYSIPGMLTGVMTPECRWQDEAVLR
;
A
#
# COMPACT_ATOMS: atom_id res chain seq x y z
N MET A 1 -7.82 -32.10 -3.84
CA MET A 1 -8.85 -32.35 -2.81
C MET A 1 -8.21 -32.08 -1.45
N TRP A 2 -8.25 -30.82 -1.01
CA TRP A 2 -7.68 -30.31 0.24
C TRP A 2 -8.80 -29.55 0.98
N PRO A 3 -8.97 -29.72 2.30
CA PRO A 3 -10.09 -29.13 3.01
C PRO A 3 -9.83 -27.67 3.42
N LEU A 4 -10.90 -26.88 3.33
CA LEU A 4 -11.03 -25.48 3.73
C LEU A 4 -11.00 -25.34 5.26
N CYS A 5 -10.11 -24.50 5.80
CA CYS A 5 -10.20 -23.99 7.17
C CYS A 5 -10.76 -22.56 7.15
N GLY A 6 -12.04 -22.41 7.48
CA GLY A 6 -12.67 -21.12 7.73
C GLY A 6 -12.48 -20.69 9.18
N PHE A 7 -11.85 -19.54 9.40
CA PHE A 7 -11.83 -18.86 10.71
C PHE A 7 -13.04 -17.93 10.82
N ALA A 8 -14.08 -18.36 11.54
CA ALA A 8 -15.20 -17.50 11.94
C ALA A 8 -14.87 -16.81 13.28
N ARG A 9 -14.99 -15.47 13.31
CA ARG A 9 -14.90 -14.65 14.54
C ARG A 9 -16.04 -15.02 15.50
N ARG A 10 -15.75 -15.23 16.79
CA ARG A 10 -16.73 -15.58 17.82
C ARG A 10 -16.83 -14.45 18.87
N THR A 11 -18.02 -13.89 19.04
CA THR A 11 -18.36 -12.93 20.11
C THR A 11 -19.66 -13.41 20.74
N VAL A 12 -19.72 -13.53 22.07
CA VAL A 12 -20.93 -13.96 22.81
C VAL A 12 -21.51 -12.76 23.55
N THR A 13 -22.73 -12.36 23.18
CA THR A 13 -23.56 -11.42 23.97
C THR A 13 -24.98 -11.95 24.05
N SER A 14 -25.46 -12.28 25.26
CA SER A 14 -26.90 -12.44 25.53
C SER A 14 -27.44 -11.14 26.13
N SER A 15 -28.54 -10.63 25.59
CA SER A 15 -29.32 -9.52 26.16
C SER A 15 -30.79 -9.86 25.94
N LEU A 16 -31.59 -9.87 27.00
CA LEU A 16 -33.03 -9.73 26.87
C LEU A 16 -33.46 -8.54 27.74
N ALA A 17 -33.72 -7.42 27.07
CA ALA A 17 -34.52 -6.34 27.62
C ALA A 17 -35.95 -6.59 27.15
N MET A 18 -36.90 -6.75 28.07
CA MET A 18 -38.32 -6.78 27.73
C MET A 18 -38.97 -5.51 28.30
N LEU A 19 -39.22 -4.57 27.40
CA LEU A 19 -40.06 -3.40 27.58
C LEU A 19 -41.50 -3.84 27.29
N LEU A 20 -42.46 -3.62 28.19
CA LEU A 20 -43.88 -3.54 27.83
C LEU A 20 -44.63 -2.71 28.88
N TRP A 21 -45.11 -1.55 28.44
CA TRP A 21 -46.09 -0.69 29.11
C TRP A 21 -47.33 -0.65 28.22
N ARG A 22 -48.49 -1.14 28.70
CA ARG A 22 -49.80 -0.42 28.77
C ARG A 22 -50.97 -1.35 29.16
N SER A 23 -51.70 -0.90 30.19
CA SER A 23 -53.17 -0.83 30.36
C SER A 23 -54.07 -2.07 30.23
N GLY A 24 -54.88 -2.30 31.27
CA GLY A 24 -56.18 -2.98 31.17
C GLY A 24 -56.56 -3.77 32.41
N ALA A 25 -57.53 -3.29 33.18
CA ALA A 25 -58.11 -3.97 34.34
C ALA A 25 -58.99 -5.16 33.93
N ALA A 26 -58.88 -6.30 34.64
CA ALA A 26 -59.99 -7.22 34.93
C ALA A 26 -59.58 -8.22 36.03
N LEU A 27 -60.54 -8.50 36.92
CA LEU A 27 -60.48 -9.34 38.12
C LEU A 27 -60.66 -10.84 37.82
N LEU A 28 -60.22 -11.67 38.80
CA LEU A 28 -60.53 -13.09 39.05
C LEU A 28 -59.83 -14.10 38.10
N SER A 29 -59.10 -15.11 38.57
CA SER A 29 -59.42 -16.06 39.64
C SER A 29 -58.16 -16.84 40.06
N ASP A 30 -58.11 -17.22 41.33
CA ASP A 30 -57.11 -18.12 41.92
C ASP A 30 -57.19 -19.52 41.28
N ASP A 31 -56.12 -19.93 40.58
CA ASP A 31 -55.82 -21.33 40.36
C ASP A 31 -54.42 -21.62 40.91
N LEU A 32 -54.40 -22.13 42.14
CA LEU A 32 -53.23 -22.66 42.83
C LEU A 32 -52.78 -23.94 42.14
N SER A 33 -52.06 -23.79 41.03
CA SER A 33 -51.25 -24.87 40.46
C SER A 33 -49.78 -24.64 40.83
N SER A 34 -49.20 -25.69 41.39
CA SER A 34 -47.80 -25.97 41.73
C SER A 34 -46.73 -24.91 41.39
N PRO A 35 -45.78 -24.59 42.30
CA PRO A 35 -44.70 -23.64 41.99
C PRO A 35 -43.97 -24.11 40.72
N PRO A 36 -43.76 -23.22 39.73
CA PRO A 36 -43.06 -23.59 38.51
C PRO A 36 -41.68 -24.14 38.89
N SER A 37 -41.33 -25.27 38.29
CA SER A 37 -40.05 -25.97 38.53
C SER A 37 -38.90 -24.96 38.55
N ARG A 38 -38.17 -24.90 39.67
CA ARG A 38 -37.09 -23.93 39.94
C ARG A 38 -35.85 -24.08 39.04
N GLU A 39 -35.86 -25.03 38.11
CA GLU A 39 -34.76 -25.33 37.21
C GLU A 39 -35.14 -24.93 35.78
N THR A 40 -34.61 -23.80 35.31
CA THR A 40 -34.67 -23.41 33.91
C THR A 40 -33.34 -23.73 33.25
N SER A 41 -33.34 -24.54 32.20
CA SER A 41 -32.17 -24.79 31.37
C SER A 41 -31.96 -23.64 30.38
N GLU A 42 -30.78 -23.04 30.37
CA GLU A 42 -30.37 -21.99 29.45
C GLU A 42 -29.33 -22.55 28.47
N GLU A 43 -29.46 -22.22 27.18
CA GLU A 43 -28.53 -22.64 26.14
C GLU A 43 -27.44 -21.60 25.91
N SER A 44 -26.23 -22.05 25.57
CA SER A 44 -25.18 -21.17 25.06
C SER A 44 -25.64 -20.49 23.76
N SER A 45 -25.09 -19.31 23.48
CA SER A 45 -25.49 -18.54 22.28
C SER A 45 -25.21 -19.24 20.95
N ASP A 46 -24.41 -20.30 20.96
CA ASP A 46 -24.11 -21.15 19.80
C ASP A 46 -24.90 -22.47 19.81
N GLY A 47 -25.80 -22.68 20.78
CA GLY A 47 -26.65 -23.87 20.91
C GLY A 47 -25.91 -25.15 21.25
N THR A 48 -24.61 -25.08 21.56
CA THR A 48 -23.77 -26.28 21.76
C THR A 48 -23.80 -26.82 23.19
N LYS A 49 -24.24 -26.01 24.17
CA LYS A 49 -24.19 -26.35 25.60
C LYS A 49 -25.47 -25.89 26.30
N THR A 50 -25.98 -26.70 27.23
CA THR A 50 -27.16 -26.41 28.05
C THR A 50 -26.77 -26.38 29.52
N VAL A 51 -27.27 -25.40 30.29
CA VAL A 51 -26.90 -25.17 31.69
C VAL A 51 -28.15 -24.96 32.54
N THR A 52 -28.24 -25.61 33.70
CA THR A 52 -29.30 -25.31 34.69
C THR A 52 -29.02 -23.97 35.36
N ALA A 53 -29.93 -23.00 35.21
CA ALA A 53 -29.78 -21.67 35.77
C ALA A 53 -29.83 -21.69 37.30
N ILE A 54 -28.77 -21.20 37.95
CA ILE A 54 -28.73 -20.97 39.39
C ILE A 54 -29.50 -19.69 39.68
N ARG A 55 -30.63 -19.77 40.39
CA ARG A 55 -31.49 -18.60 40.70
C ARG A 55 -31.69 -18.32 42.19
N ASN A 56 -31.32 -19.27 43.05
CA ASN A 56 -31.52 -19.22 44.50
C ASN A 56 -30.37 -18.59 45.29
N ARG A 57 -29.26 -18.24 44.64
CA ARG A 57 -28.08 -17.59 45.25
C ARG A 57 -27.28 -16.82 44.20
N PRO A 58 -26.44 -15.84 44.59
CA PRO A 58 -25.53 -15.21 43.64
C PRO A 58 -24.50 -16.22 43.13
N VAL A 59 -24.15 -16.08 41.85
CA VAL A 59 -23.08 -16.88 41.24
C VAL A 59 -21.69 -16.35 41.61
N THR A 60 -20.75 -17.26 41.70
CA THR A 60 -19.35 -17.00 42.07
C THR A 60 -18.40 -17.29 40.91
N LEU A 61 -17.15 -16.83 41.02
CA LEU A 61 -16.08 -17.23 40.11
C LEU A 61 -15.82 -18.75 40.15
N GLY A 62 -16.05 -19.41 41.29
CA GLY A 62 -15.95 -20.86 41.42
C GLY A 62 -16.99 -21.57 40.56
N ASP A 63 -18.23 -21.09 40.56
CA ASP A 63 -19.31 -21.62 39.72
C ASP A 63 -18.99 -21.48 38.23
N ALA A 64 -18.43 -20.33 37.83
CA ALA A 64 -18.03 -20.10 36.44
C ALA A 64 -16.84 -20.97 35.99
N ARG A 65 -15.86 -21.22 36.87
CA ARG A 65 -14.75 -22.14 36.59
C ARG A 65 -15.23 -23.59 36.48
N ALA A 66 -16.11 -24.03 37.40
CA ALA A 66 -16.71 -25.35 37.36
C ALA A 66 -17.53 -25.56 36.07
N TRP A 67 -18.25 -24.54 35.60
CA TRP A 67 -18.97 -24.57 34.34
C TRP A 67 -18.05 -24.80 33.12
N ILE A 68 -16.93 -24.07 33.03
CA ILE A 68 -15.96 -24.24 31.94
C ILE A 68 -15.36 -25.65 31.99
N SER A 69 -14.93 -26.10 33.17
CA SER A 69 -14.39 -27.45 33.39
C SER A 69 -15.37 -28.57 33.05
N ALA A 70 -16.66 -28.41 33.40
CA ALA A 70 -17.70 -29.40 33.08
C ALA A 70 -17.90 -29.58 31.58
N SER A 71 -17.48 -28.61 30.77
CA SER A 71 -17.55 -28.68 29.31
C SER A 71 -16.28 -29.21 28.63
N GLY A 72 -15.30 -29.68 29.42
CA GLY A 72 -14.02 -30.21 28.94
C GLY A 72 -12.95 -29.15 28.65
N ASP A 73 -13.28 -27.87 28.82
CA ASP A 73 -12.39 -26.74 28.59
C ASP A 73 -11.59 -26.41 29.88
N ASN A 74 -10.34 -25.95 29.75
CA ASN A 74 -9.54 -25.50 30.89
C ASN A 74 -9.92 -24.05 31.29
N PRO A 75 -10.42 -23.79 32.51
CA PRO A 75 -10.83 -22.44 32.92
C PRO A 75 -9.72 -21.39 32.87
N ASP A 76 -8.46 -21.82 32.96
CA ASP A 76 -7.31 -20.91 32.90
C ASP A 76 -6.99 -20.42 31.48
N ASP A 77 -7.63 -20.97 30.46
CA ASP A 77 -7.52 -20.49 29.08
C ASP A 77 -8.53 -19.37 28.78
N TYR A 78 -9.31 -18.93 29.78
CA TYR A 78 -10.36 -17.94 29.61
C TYR A 78 -10.19 -16.75 30.56
N THR A 79 -10.65 -15.59 30.12
CA THR A 79 -10.95 -14.44 30.96
C THR A 79 -12.42 -14.54 31.37
N ILE A 80 -12.66 -14.66 32.68
CA ILE A 80 -13.99 -14.97 33.24
C ILE A 80 -14.55 -13.71 33.91
N SER A 81 -15.82 -13.41 33.63
CA SER A 81 -16.57 -12.36 34.34
C SER A 81 -17.89 -12.91 34.88
N VAL A 82 -18.27 -12.45 36.08
CA VAL A 82 -19.47 -12.90 36.79
C VAL A 82 -20.21 -11.68 37.33
N ARG A 83 -21.54 -11.66 37.18
CA ARG A 83 -22.43 -10.62 37.70
C ARG A 83 -23.69 -11.25 38.28
N SER A 84 -24.10 -10.78 39.45
CA SER A 84 -25.31 -11.24 40.15
C SER A 84 -26.13 -10.02 40.58
N ILE A 85 -27.44 -10.03 40.30
CA ILE A 85 -28.38 -8.96 40.68
C ILE A 85 -29.56 -9.60 41.41
N ALA A 86 -29.87 -9.17 42.63
CA ALA A 86 -31.03 -9.65 43.39
C ALA A 86 -32.32 -8.91 42.96
N TYR A 87 -33.44 -9.62 42.86
CA TYR A 87 -34.78 -9.04 42.71
C TYR A 87 -35.79 -9.85 43.52
N GLY A 88 -36.11 -9.36 44.72
CA GLY A 88 -36.99 -10.03 45.68
C GLY A 88 -36.24 -10.80 46.76
N LEU A 89 -36.98 -11.34 47.72
CA LEU A 89 -36.47 -12.27 48.73
C LEU A 89 -36.18 -13.61 48.02
N ASP A 90 -34.90 -13.98 47.93
CA ASP A 90 -34.39 -15.26 47.43
C ASP A 90 -34.36 -15.49 45.90
N MET A 91 -34.33 -14.44 45.09
CA MET A 91 -34.14 -14.55 43.63
C MET A 91 -33.00 -13.68 43.09
N PHE A 92 -32.17 -14.28 42.23
CA PHE A 92 -31.01 -13.64 41.58
C PHE A 92 -31.03 -13.83 40.06
N SER A 93 -30.70 -12.77 39.31
CA SER A 93 -30.26 -12.87 37.91
C SER A 93 -28.77 -12.96 37.93
N ASN A 94 -28.28 -14.06 37.40
CA ASN A 94 -26.89 -14.41 37.38
C ASN A 94 -26.42 -14.43 35.93
N ARG A 95 -25.28 -13.81 35.68
CA ARG A 95 -24.64 -13.78 34.36
C ARG A 95 -23.17 -14.18 34.50
N MET A 96 -22.76 -15.15 33.71
CA MET A 96 -21.36 -15.56 33.55
C MET A 96 -20.94 -15.32 32.11
N SER A 97 -19.70 -14.89 31.90
CA SER A 97 -19.09 -14.82 30.57
C SER A 97 -17.66 -15.36 30.62
N ALA A 98 -17.27 -16.15 29.63
CA ALA A 98 -15.91 -16.63 29.45
C ALA A 98 -15.42 -16.27 28.04
N THR A 99 -14.30 -15.54 27.94
CA THR A 99 -13.69 -15.19 26.66
C THR A 99 -12.32 -15.88 26.55
N PRO A 100 -12.06 -16.68 25.51
CA PRO A 100 -10.76 -17.33 25.33
C PRO A 100 -9.62 -16.31 25.37
N ARG A 101 -8.60 -16.58 26.17
CA ARG A 101 -7.32 -15.88 26.08
C ARG A 101 -6.61 -16.41 24.86
N PHE A 102 -6.59 -15.63 23.77
CA PHE A 102 -5.74 -15.95 22.64
C PHE A 102 -4.29 -15.98 23.13
N ALA A 103 -3.65 -17.15 23.10
CA ALA A 103 -2.21 -17.21 23.18
C ALA A 103 -1.67 -16.25 22.12
N LYS A 104 -0.85 -15.27 22.53
CA LYS A 104 -0.11 -14.46 21.56
C LYS A 104 0.64 -15.46 20.69
N ASN A 105 0.20 -15.63 19.43
CA ASN A 105 0.96 -16.39 18.46
C ASN A 105 2.39 -15.87 18.55
N LYS A 106 3.35 -16.75 18.90
CA LYS A 106 4.77 -16.44 18.73
C LYS A 106 4.91 -16.10 17.25
N ARG A 107 4.98 -14.80 16.95
CA ARG A 107 5.38 -14.32 15.64
C ARG A 107 6.70 -15.03 15.38
N VAL A 108 6.74 -15.89 14.37
CA VAL A 108 8.02 -16.32 13.80
C VAL A 108 8.59 -15.04 13.20
N THR A 109 9.35 -14.30 14.01
CA THR A 109 10.22 -13.25 13.51
C THR A 109 11.33 -14.01 12.80
N VAL A 110 11.18 -14.15 11.49
CA VAL A 110 12.35 -14.38 10.65
C VAL A 110 13.17 -13.12 10.85
N ASP A 111 14.30 -13.25 11.52
CA ASP A 111 15.27 -12.17 11.67
C ASP A 111 15.92 -11.98 10.30
N VAL A 112 15.26 -11.17 9.48
CA VAL A 112 15.76 -10.78 8.17
C VAL A 112 16.79 -9.69 8.42
N ASP A 113 18.05 -10.10 8.48
CA ASP A 113 19.17 -9.16 8.48
C ASP A 113 19.25 -8.51 7.09
N ALA A 114 18.45 -7.45 6.92
CA ALA A 114 18.36 -6.68 5.69
C ALA A 114 19.73 -6.15 5.26
N VAL A 115 20.59 -5.80 6.22
CA VAL A 115 21.95 -5.30 5.94
C VAL A 115 22.85 -6.41 5.40
N SER A 116 22.78 -7.62 5.95
CA SER A 116 23.50 -8.80 5.43
C SER A 116 22.98 -9.26 4.07
N ILE A 117 21.67 -9.16 3.82
CA ILE A 117 21.08 -9.47 2.51
C ILE A 117 21.52 -8.44 1.46
N LEU A 118 21.42 -7.14 1.77
CA LEU A 118 21.91 -6.07 0.89
C LEU A 118 23.42 -6.19 0.65
N SER A 119 24.21 -6.52 1.68
CA SER A 119 25.66 -6.74 1.57
C SER A 119 26.01 -7.98 0.72
N LYS A 120 25.22 -9.06 0.81
CA LYS A 120 25.40 -10.28 0.00
C LYS A 120 24.98 -10.08 -1.46
N LEU A 121 23.92 -9.34 -1.73
CA LEU A 121 23.51 -8.95 -3.09
C LEU A 121 24.61 -8.12 -3.80
N ARG A 122 25.33 -7.29 -3.05
CA ARG A 122 26.39 -6.42 -3.59
C ARG A 122 27.66 -7.14 -4.03
N LYS A 123 27.86 -8.42 -3.68
CA LYS A 123 29.07 -9.18 -4.11
C LYS A 123 29.13 -9.41 -5.63
N HIS A 124 28.10 -9.06 -6.40
CA HIS A 124 28.05 -9.27 -7.85
C HIS A 124 28.04 -8.03 -8.76
N SER A 125 28.09 -6.79 -8.27
CA SER A 125 28.22 -5.62 -9.17
C SER A 125 29.68 -5.29 -9.50
N GLY A 126 30.29 -6.20 -10.27
CA GLY A 126 31.62 -6.02 -10.88
C GLY A 126 31.58 -5.40 -12.28
N LYS A 127 30.40 -5.05 -12.81
CA LYS A 127 30.28 -4.48 -14.15
C LYS A 127 30.76 -3.02 -14.12
N ARG A 128 31.82 -2.73 -14.86
CA ARG A 128 32.21 -1.36 -15.19
C ARG A 128 31.16 -0.75 -16.14
N PRO A 129 30.98 0.58 -16.14
CA PRO A 129 30.18 1.26 -17.15
C PRO A 129 30.60 0.78 -18.54
N VAL A 130 29.64 0.26 -19.29
CA VAL A 130 29.86 -0.18 -20.67
C VAL A 130 29.37 0.94 -21.56
N THR A 131 30.19 1.96 -21.74
CA THR A 131 29.94 2.98 -22.75
C THR A 131 30.48 2.47 -24.08
N LEU A 132 29.66 2.52 -25.13
CA LEU A 132 30.17 2.26 -26.47
C LEU A 132 31.19 3.35 -26.83
N ALA A 133 32.35 2.95 -27.35
CA ALA A 133 33.41 3.87 -27.79
C ALA A 133 33.01 4.72 -29.02
N GLY A 134 31.81 4.50 -29.58
CA GLY A 134 31.17 5.28 -30.64
C GLY A 134 29.64 5.16 -30.58
N GLY A 135 28.92 6.09 -31.19
CA GLY A 135 27.45 6.21 -31.11
C GLY A 135 27.00 7.63 -30.77
N SER A 136 25.73 7.96 -31.04
CA SER A 136 25.18 9.27 -30.67
C SER A 136 25.00 9.37 -29.15
N GLU A 137 25.36 10.54 -28.58
CA GLU A 137 25.09 10.84 -27.16
C GLU A 137 23.63 10.56 -26.84
N SER A 138 23.38 9.81 -25.77
CA SER A 138 22.03 9.36 -25.46
C SER A 138 21.85 9.04 -23.98
N THR A 139 20.69 9.44 -23.47
CA THR A 139 20.26 9.18 -22.10
C THR A 139 19.13 8.15 -22.13
N PHE A 140 19.31 7.03 -21.43
CA PHE A 140 18.22 6.09 -21.18
C PHE A 140 17.35 6.63 -20.04
N VAL A 141 16.05 6.71 -20.25
CA VAL A 141 15.08 7.15 -19.24
C VAL A 141 14.19 5.95 -18.90
N LEU A 142 13.94 5.72 -17.62
CA LEU A 142 12.97 4.72 -17.15
C LEU A 142 12.11 5.26 -16.01
N SER A 143 10.88 4.78 -15.90
CA SER A 143 9.98 5.12 -14.78
C SER A 143 9.83 3.98 -13.77
N ILE A 144 9.78 4.36 -12.50
CA ILE A 144 9.42 3.52 -11.35
C ILE A 144 8.26 4.25 -10.66
N ASN A 145 7.04 3.76 -10.84
CA ASN A 145 5.83 4.48 -10.44
C ASN A 145 4.72 3.49 -10.10
N ASP A 146 3.79 3.90 -9.23
CA ASP A 146 2.58 3.15 -8.91
C ASP A 146 2.89 1.67 -8.64
N ILE A 147 3.93 1.38 -7.85
CA ILE A 147 4.25 0.02 -7.39
C ILE A 147 3.17 -0.41 -6.39
N GLN A 148 2.71 0.54 -5.57
CA GLN A 148 1.72 0.34 -4.51
C GLN A 148 2.04 -0.88 -3.65
N LEU A 149 3.31 -0.95 -3.20
CA LEU A 149 3.77 -2.07 -2.40
C LEU A 149 2.99 -2.11 -1.08
N GLY A 150 2.34 -3.24 -0.81
CA GLY A 150 1.48 -3.45 0.35
C GLY A 150 0.03 -3.77 0.00
N GLN A 151 -0.38 -3.57 -1.26
CA GLN A 151 -1.66 -4.05 -1.76
C GLN A 151 -1.68 -5.59 -1.77
N SER A 152 -2.73 -6.20 -1.22
CA SER A 152 -2.90 -7.67 -1.08
C SER A 152 -3.48 -8.37 -2.31
N TYR A 153 -4.09 -7.61 -3.22
CA TYR A 153 -4.78 -8.17 -4.37
C TYR A 153 -3.83 -8.73 -5.43
N ASN A 154 -4.35 -9.60 -6.30
CA ASN A 154 -3.64 -10.12 -7.46
C ASN A 154 -2.25 -10.69 -7.11
N GLY A 155 -2.16 -11.45 -6.02
CA GLY A 155 -0.91 -12.09 -5.56
C GLY A 155 -0.10 -11.26 -4.56
N GLY A 156 -0.58 -10.06 -4.20
CA GLY A 156 -0.04 -9.26 -3.13
C GLY A 156 1.35 -8.71 -3.42
N SER A 157 2.00 -8.24 -2.37
CA SER A 157 3.33 -7.65 -2.40
C SER A 157 4.40 -8.61 -2.97
N ALA A 158 4.27 -9.92 -2.74
CA ALA A 158 5.20 -10.90 -3.31
C ALA A 158 5.15 -10.94 -4.84
N ALA A 159 3.96 -10.89 -5.43
CA ALA A 159 3.81 -10.87 -6.88
C ALA A 159 4.27 -9.54 -7.49
N THR A 160 3.99 -8.41 -6.82
CA THR A 160 4.48 -7.09 -7.24
C THR A 160 6.02 -7.04 -7.25
N ILE A 161 6.67 -7.53 -6.20
CA ILE A 161 8.15 -7.62 -6.15
C ILE A 161 8.69 -8.48 -7.29
N ALA A 162 8.10 -9.66 -7.52
CA ALA A 162 8.54 -10.55 -8.59
C ALA A 162 8.40 -9.91 -9.99
N ALA A 163 7.29 -9.21 -10.23
CA ALA A 163 7.07 -8.46 -11.47
C ALA A 163 8.10 -7.35 -11.66
N PHE A 164 8.37 -6.59 -10.59
CA PHE A 164 9.35 -5.50 -10.62
C PHE A 164 10.76 -5.99 -10.98
N TYR A 165 11.21 -7.11 -10.40
CA TYR A 165 12.49 -7.73 -10.75
C TYR A 165 12.53 -8.13 -12.24
N GLY A 166 11.39 -8.60 -12.76
CA GLY A 166 11.20 -8.87 -14.18
C GLY A 166 11.37 -7.61 -15.05
N PHE A 167 10.82 -6.47 -14.63
CA PHE A 167 10.99 -5.19 -15.34
C PHE A 167 12.44 -4.73 -15.37
N ILE A 168 13.16 -4.81 -14.25
CA ILE A 168 14.58 -4.44 -14.20
C ILE A 168 15.43 -5.36 -15.10
N ALA A 169 15.17 -6.66 -15.09
CA ALA A 169 15.83 -7.59 -16.00
C ALA A 169 15.57 -7.24 -17.48
N LYS A 170 14.33 -6.90 -17.84
CA LYS A 170 13.96 -6.44 -19.18
C LYS A 170 14.60 -5.10 -19.54
N ALA A 171 14.75 -4.19 -18.58
CA ALA A 171 15.43 -2.91 -18.80
C ALA A 171 16.91 -3.12 -19.15
N VAL A 172 17.60 -4.06 -18.49
CA VAL A 172 18.97 -4.44 -18.86
C VAL A 172 19.04 -4.97 -20.29
N LEU A 173 18.13 -5.87 -20.69
CA LEU A 173 18.07 -6.38 -22.06
C LEU A 173 17.79 -5.26 -23.08
N ARG A 174 16.88 -4.35 -22.75
CA ARG A 174 16.54 -3.20 -23.58
C ARG A 174 17.73 -2.28 -23.79
N ILE A 175 18.52 -2.02 -22.74
CA ILE A 175 19.76 -1.23 -22.83
C ILE A 175 20.76 -1.90 -23.78
N GLU A 176 20.91 -3.23 -23.71
CA GLU A 176 21.79 -3.97 -24.62
C GLU A 176 21.31 -3.92 -26.08
N GLU A 177 20.01 -4.07 -26.32
CA GLU A 177 19.42 -3.94 -27.65
C GLU A 177 19.66 -2.55 -28.26
N LEU A 178 19.43 -1.50 -27.47
CA LEU A 178 19.63 -0.12 -27.89
C LEU A 178 21.10 0.18 -28.20
N ARG A 179 22.02 -0.38 -27.41
CA ARG A 179 23.45 -0.32 -27.70
C ARG A 179 23.81 -1.03 -29.01
N ARG A 180 23.22 -2.18 -29.29
CA ARG A 180 23.46 -2.91 -30.57
C ARG A 180 23.03 -2.11 -31.79
N VAL A 181 22.01 -1.25 -31.67
CA VAL A 181 21.56 -0.37 -32.77
C VAL A 181 22.25 1.01 -32.77
N GLY A 182 23.30 1.19 -31.97
CA GLY A 182 24.18 2.36 -32.04
C GLY A 182 23.88 3.48 -31.03
N ARG A 183 22.98 3.27 -30.05
CA ARG A 183 22.78 4.23 -28.95
C ARG A 183 23.93 4.10 -27.95
N LYS A 184 24.63 5.21 -27.68
CA LYS A 184 25.74 5.23 -26.71
C LYS A 184 25.27 4.87 -25.30
N LEU A 185 24.14 5.43 -24.87
CA LEU A 185 23.54 5.25 -23.53
C LEU A 185 24.59 5.46 -22.43
N ASP A 186 25.21 6.64 -22.42
CA ASP A 186 26.20 7.06 -21.43
C ASP A 186 25.56 7.60 -20.14
N ARG A 187 24.29 8.03 -20.21
CA ARG A 187 23.54 8.57 -19.08
C ARG A 187 22.26 7.79 -18.80
N LEU A 188 21.87 7.76 -17.54
CA LEU A 188 20.61 7.19 -17.07
C LEU A 188 19.80 8.24 -16.32
N VAL A 189 18.50 8.29 -16.60
CA VAL A 189 17.53 8.98 -15.76
C VAL A 189 16.54 7.96 -15.20
N VAL A 190 16.44 7.90 -13.87
CA VAL A 190 15.45 7.11 -13.16
C VAL A 190 14.38 8.04 -12.63
N VAL A 191 13.15 7.90 -13.13
CA VAL A 191 11.99 8.68 -12.71
C VAL A 191 11.19 7.90 -11.67
N CYS A 192 11.32 8.25 -10.40
CA CYS A 192 10.46 7.78 -9.30
C CYS A 192 9.17 8.61 -9.27
N GLY A 193 8.09 8.03 -9.78
CA GLY A 193 6.84 8.72 -10.12
C GLY A 193 5.80 8.85 -9.02
N GLY A 194 6.11 8.45 -7.78
CA GLY A 194 5.15 8.40 -6.68
C GLY A 194 4.32 7.11 -6.64
N ASP A 195 3.54 6.95 -5.56
CA ASP A 195 2.75 5.76 -5.23
C ASP A 195 3.62 4.49 -5.21
N LEU A 196 4.80 4.59 -4.63
CA LEU A 196 5.71 3.47 -4.44
C LEU A 196 5.20 2.55 -3.32
N VAL A 197 4.77 3.16 -2.22
CA VAL A 197 4.03 2.47 -1.15
C VAL A 197 2.52 2.52 -1.44
N GLU A 198 1.76 1.55 -0.90
CA GLU A 198 0.29 1.63 -0.95
C GLU A 198 -0.26 2.60 0.10
N GLY A 199 0.48 2.82 1.19
CA GLY A 199 -0.03 3.53 2.36
C GLY A 199 -0.93 2.64 3.22
N CYS A 200 -1.54 3.22 4.25
CA CYS A 200 -2.33 2.47 5.23
C CYS A 200 -3.74 3.02 5.50
N VAL A 201 -3.92 4.33 5.35
CA VAL A 201 -5.14 5.06 5.77
C VAL A 201 -5.42 6.25 4.84
N ILE A 202 -5.08 6.13 3.57
CA ILE A 202 -5.20 7.19 2.55
C ILE A 202 -6.66 7.39 2.15
N TYR A 203 -7.41 6.29 2.02
CA TYR A 203 -8.85 6.27 1.74
C TYR A 203 -9.58 5.27 2.63
N GLY A 204 -10.91 5.38 2.68
CA GLY A 204 -11.75 4.54 3.52
C GLY A 204 -11.59 3.04 3.20
N ASN A 205 -11.51 2.21 4.23
CA ASN A 205 -11.35 0.75 4.15
C ASN A 205 -10.03 0.24 3.54
N GLN A 206 -9.06 1.11 3.22
CA GLN A 206 -7.76 0.69 2.67
C GLN A 206 -7.07 -0.36 3.55
N SER A 207 -7.16 -0.26 4.88
CA SER A 207 -6.52 -1.22 5.79
C SER A 207 -7.00 -2.67 5.65
N PHE A 208 -8.16 -2.93 5.04
CA PHE A 208 -8.63 -4.28 4.75
C PHE A 208 -7.97 -4.91 3.52
N SER A 209 -7.38 -4.09 2.64
CA SER A 209 -6.75 -4.52 1.40
C SER A 209 -5.23 -4.64 1.46
N LEU A 210 -4.64 -4.60 2.66
CA LEU A 210 -3.19 -4.60 2.85
C LEU A 210 -2.65 -5.94 3.32
N ASP A 211 -1.51 -6.35 2.77
CA ASP A 211 -0.71 -7.48 3.26
C ASP A 211 0.57 -7.06 4.00
N LEU A 212 0.97 -5.79 3.87
CA LEU A 212 2.10 -5.18 4.57
C LEU A 212 1.66 -3.96 5.39
N ASN A 213 2.23 -3.82 6.59
CA ASN A 213 2.12 -2.56 7.34
C ASN A 213 3.08 -1.50 6.78
N ARG A 214 2.86 -0.22 7.11
CA ARG A 214 3.66 0.92 6.64
C ARG A 214 5.17 0.71 6.70
N LYS A 215 5.69 0.23 7.84
CA LYS A 215 7.13 -0.03 8.01
C LYS A 215 7.63 -1.03 6.97
N GLN A 216 6.90 -2.12 6.77
CA GLN A 216 7.27 -3.16 5.78
C GLN A 216 7.17 -2.64 4.34
N GLN A 217 6.20 -1.77 4.05
CA GLN A 217 6.09 -1.13 2.73
C GLN A 217 7.32 -0.25 2.47
N VAL A 218 7.69 0.62 3.41
CA VAL A 218 8.89 1.49 3.30
C VAL A 218 10.16 0.67 3.15
N GLU A 219 10.39 -0.33 4.01
CA GLU A 219 11.57 -1.21 3.92
C GLU A 219 11.63 -1.95 2.58
N GLY A 220 10.49 -2.43 2.09
CA GLY A 220 10.38 -3.12 0.81
C GLY A 220 10.64 -2.21 -0.39
N VAL A 221 10.07 -1.00 -0.41
CA VAL A 221 10.30 -0.02 -1.48
C VAL A 221 11.76 0.40 -1.52
N VAL A 222 12.40 0.69 -0.36
CA VAL A 222 13.82 1.00 -0.31
C VAL A 222 14.65 -0.14 -0.92
N ALA A 223 14.35 -1.40 -0.58
CA ALA A 223 15.05 -2.55 -1.15
C ALA A 223 14.86 -2.68 -2.67
N ILE A 224 13.64 -2.40 -3.17
CA ILE A 224 13.31 -2.38 -4.59
C ILE A 224 14.11 -1.29 -5.33
N LEU A 225 14.14 -0.07 -4.79
CA LEU A 225 14.89 1.05 -5.36
C LEU A 225 16.39 0.76 -5.38
N LEU A 226 16.94 0.23 -4.28
CA LEU A 226 18.34 -0.18 -4.21
C LEU A 226 18.64 -1.27 -5.25
N HIS A 227 17.77 -2.27 -5.42
CA HIS A 227 17.96 -3.30 -6.44
C HIS A 227 18.00 -2.70 -7.86
N ALA A 228 17.09 -1.79 -8.19
CA ALA A 228 17.08 -1.12 -9.49
C ALA A 228 18.36 -0.31 -9.72
N ILE A 229 18.75 0.51 -8.74
CA ILE A 229 19.92 1.39 -8.83
C ILE A 229 21.22 0.58 -8.87
N ASP A 230 21.40 -0.41 -7.98
CA ASP A 230 22.57 -1.30 -7.97
C ASP A 230 22.73 -2.08 -9.27
N THR A 231 21.62 -2.41 -9.94
CA THR A 231 21.62 -3.14 -11.21
C THR A 231 21.96 -2.23 -12.39
N LEU A 232 21.36 -1.04 -12.43
CA LEU A 232 21.39 -0.17 -13.60
C LEU A 232 22.49 0.87 -13.55
N ALA A 233 22.70 1.55 -12.41
CA ALA A 233 23.66 2.65 -12.31
C ALA A 233 25.10 2.28 -12.71
N PRO A 234 25.63 1.06 -12.44
CA PRO A 234 26.95 0.66 -12.90
C PRO A 234 27.09 0.52 -14.42
N LEU A 235 25.99 0.54 -15.18
CA LEU A 235 26.01 0.45 -16.63
C LEU A 235 26.21 1.80 -17.32
N PHE A 236 26.17 2.92 -16.58
CA PHE A 236 26.20 4.29 -17.11
C PHE A 236 27.30 5.13 -16.46
N GLU A 237 27.72 6.20 -17.14
CA GLU A 237 28.74 7.13 -16.65
C GLU A 237 28.15 8.18 -15.69
N ALA A 238 26.91 8.59 -15.92
CA ALA A 238 26.18 9.52 -15.08
C ALA A 238 24.73 9.05 -14.89
N VAL A 239 24.22 9.22 -13.68
CA VAL A 239 22.84 8.85 -13.33
C VAL A 239 22.16 10.02 -12.65
N THR A 240 20.92 10.30 -13.02
CA THR A 240 20.05 11.24 -12.31
C THR A 240 18.80 10.51 -11.84
N VAL A 241 18.52 10.58 -10.53
CA VAL A 241 17.25 10.10 -9.96
C VAL A 241 16.34 11.30 -9.73
N LEU A 242 15.19 11.33 -10.38
CA LEU A 242 14.12 12.29 -10.14
C LEU A 242 13.04 11.62 -9.31
N ALA A 243 12.56 12.25 -8.24
CA ALA A 243 11.48 11.72 -7.44
C ALA A 243 10.40 12.78 -7.18
N CYS A 244 9.16 12.46 -7.57
CA CYS A 244 7.98 13.21 -7.16
C CYS A 244 7.15 12.40 -6.14
N LYS A 245 6.25 13.10 -5.46
CA LYS A 245 5.38 12.54 -4.42
C LYS A 245 4.13 11.94 -5.04
N GLY A 246 3.71 10.78 -4.58
CA GLY A 246 2.38 10.23 -4.86
C GLY A 246 1.42 10.44 -3.69
N ASN A 247 0.12 10.31 -3.95
CA ASN A 247 -0.90 10.49 -2.92
C ASN A 247 -0.99 9.30 -1.94
N HIS A 248 -0.51 8.12 -2.32
CA HIS A 248 -0.45 6.95 -1.42
C HIS A 248 0.67 7.07 -0.38
N GLY A 249 1.72 7.82 -0.70
CA GLY A 249 2.80 8.13 0.25
C GLY A 249 2.44 9.19 1.29
N GLU A 250 1.37 9.96 1.11
CA GLU A 250 1.04 11.09 2.01
C GLU A 250 0.76 10.65 3.45
N HIS A 251 1.38 11.33 4.41
CA HIS A 251 1.02 11.17 5.82
C HIS A 251 -0.25 11.97 6.12
N ARG A 252 -1.28 11.28 6.62
CA ARG A 252 -2.59 11.89 6.88
C ARG A 252 -3.08 11.64 8.30
N ILE A 253 -3.65 12.68 8.91
CA ILE A 253 -4.38 12.60 10.18
C ILE A 253 -5.83 12.99 9.90
N ALA A 254 -6.76 12.09 10.23
CA ALA A 254 -8.19 12.27 9.96
C ALA A 254 -8.50 12.64 8.49
N GLY A 255 -7.80 12.00 7.55
CA GLY A 255 -7.96 12.21 6.11
C GLY A 255 -7.34 13.48 5.55
N LYS A 256 -6.64 14.28 6.37
CA LYS A 256 -5.96 15.51 5.93
C LYS A 256 -4.44 15.30 5.90
N PRO A 257 -3.73 15.77 4.86
CA PRO A 257 -2.28 15.74 4.85
C PRO A 257 -1.72 16.51 6.04
N VAL A 258 -0.66 15.98 6.65
CA VAL A 258 0.02 16.59 7.81
C VAL A 258 0.89 17.76 7.35
N ASP A 259 1.69 17.52 6.31
CA ASP A 259 2.61 18.47 5.72
C ASP A 259 2.78 18.17 4.22
N LEU A 260 3.24 19.14 3.43
CA LEU A 260 3.45 18.95 1.99
C LEU A 260 4.65 18.05 1.69
N SER A 261 5.67 18.05 2.55
CA SER A 261 6.90 17.25 2.39
C SER A 261 6.82 15.86 3.03
N ASP A 262 5.91 15.65 3.98
CA ASP A 262 5.78 14.40 4.75
C ASP A 262 5.12 13.28 3.93
N ASN A 263 5.96 12.59 3.14
CA ASN A 263 5.56 11.59 2.16
C ASN A 263 6.52 10.38 2.13
N ASP A 264 5.98 9.16 2.25
CA ASP A 264 6.76 7.92 2.25
C ASP A 264 7.49 7.67 0.92
N ASP A 265 6.97 8.14 -0.23
CA ASP A 265 7.58 7.87 -1.53
C ASP A 265 8.93 8.57 -1.66
N THR A 266 8.97 9.88 -1.38
CA THR A 266 10.21 10.67 -1.37
C THR A 266 11.12 10.22 -0.24
N HIS A 267 10.57 9.88 0.93
CA HIS A 267 11.35 9.32 2.03
C HIS A 267 12.06 8.02 1.65
N CYS A 268 11.41 7.11 0.91
CA CYS A 268 12.05 5.89 0.42
C CYS A 268 13.24 6.19 -0.51
N VAL A 269 13.12 7.20 -1.38
CA VAL A 269 14.20 7.62 -2.29
C VAL A 269 15.36 8.26 -1.49
N GLU A 270 15.05 9.07 -0.48
CA GLU A 270 16.06 9.64 0.43
C GLU A 270 16.81 8.54 1.20
N MET A 271 16.11 7.51 1.68
CA MET A 271 16.72 6.38 2.36
C MET A 271 17.63 5.57 1.43
N ALA A 272 17.23 5.37 0.17
CA ALA A 272 18.09 4.77 -0.85
C ALA A 272 19.33 5.63 -1.12
N LYS A 273 19.17 6.96 -1.24
CA LYS A 273 20.29 7.92 -1.36
C LYS A 273 21.26 7.81 -0.19
N LEU A 274 20.77 7.80 1.04
CA LEU A 274 21.60 7.68 2.25
C LEU A 274 22.37 6.35 2.31
N ALA A 275 21.77 5.25 1.83
CA ALA A 275 22.44 3.97 1.75
C ALA A 275 23.59 3.96 0.73
N LEU A 276 23.44 4.71 -0.38
CA LEU A 276 24.39 4.71 -1.49
C LEU A 276 25.48 5.79 -1.41
N ILE A 277 25.25 6.89 -0.67
CA ILE A 277 26.17 8.05 -0.65
C ILE A 277 27.57 7.72 -0.10
N ARG A 278 27.72 6.63 0.66
CA ARG A 278 29.04 6.19 1.18
C ARG A 278 29.74 5.20 0.24
N ASP A 279 29.08 4.74 -0.82
CA ASP A 279 29.70 3.83 -1.78
C ASP A 279 30.47 4.63 -2.84
N PRO A 280 31.82 4.51 -2.91
CA PRO A 280 32.62 5.22 -3.91
C PRO A 280 32.20 4.93 -5.36
N LYS A 281 31.58 3.77 -5.61
CA LYS A 281 31.11 3.38 -6.95
C LYS A 281 29.78 4.03 -7.35
N MET A 282 29.09 4.70 -6.43
CA MET A 282 27.77 5.29 -6.64
C MET A 282 27.79 6.83 -6.54
N GLN A 283 28.98 7.43 -6.53
CA GLN A 283 29.15 8.89 -6.42
C GLN A 283 28.74 9.64 -7.69
N HIS A 284 28.53 8.95 -8.81
CA HIS A 284 28.08 9.50 -10.09
C HIS A 284 26.55 9.64 -10.19
N ILE A 285 25.82 9.37 -9.09
CA ILE A 285 24.37 9.50 -9.01
C ILE A 285 23.98 10.87 -8.45
N GLY A 286 23.36 11.71 -9.27
CA GLY A 286 22.66 12.93 -8.87
C GLY A 286 21.22 12.63 -8.43
N TRP A 287 20.72 13.40 -7.47
CA TRP A 287 19.39 13.20 -6.87
C TRP A 287 18.59 14.50 -6.89
N ILE A 288 17.39 14.46 -7.43
CA ILE A 288 16.42 15.56 -7.48
C ILE A 288 15.12 15.03 -6.88
N ILE A 289 14.89 15.31 -5.60
CA ILE A 289 13.77 14.77 -4.83
C ILE A 289 12.87 15.93 -4.47
N ALA A 290 11.57 15.80 -4.74
CA ALA A 290 10.59 16.81 -4.36
C ALA A 290 10.51 16.95 -2.84
N GLU A 291 10.58 18.18 -2.34
CA GLU A 291 10.28 18.47 -0.94
C GLU A 291 8.80 18.91 -0.87
N GLU A 292 8.51 20.20 -1.01
CA GLU A 292 7.14 20.71 -1.03
C GLU A 292 6.52 20.67 -2.43
N GLU A 293 7.33 20.68 -3.49
CA GLU A 293 6.89 20.77 -4.88
C GLU A 293 6.06 19.55 -5.33
N SER A 294 5.11 19.78 -6.23
CA SER A 294 4.33 18.69 -6.85
C SER A 294 5.05 18.01 -8.02
N ALA A 295 6.10 18.65 -8.54
CA ALA A 295 6.80 18.21 -9.74
C ALA A 295 8.29 18.53 -9.61
N VAL A 296 9.12 17.72 -10.25
CA VAL A 296 10.57 17.92 -10.35
C VAL A 296 10.99 17.84 -11.81
N TRP A 297 12.19 18.35 -12.12
CA TRP A 297 12.70 18.40 -13.47
C TRP A 297 14.20 18.16 -13.54
N ALA A 298 14.69 17.74 -14.69
CA ALA A 298 16.10 17.63 -15.03
C ALA A 298 16.37 18.15 -16.44
N ASP A 299 17.56 18.73 -16.62
CA ASP A 299 18.09 19.05 -17.95
C ASP A 299 18.73 17.79 -18.55
N VAL A 300 18.31 17.45 -19.78
CA VAL A 300 18.85 16.33 -20.54
C VAL A 300 19.19 16.84 -21.94
N TYR A 301 20.46 17.20 -22.15
CA TYR A 301 20.95 17.79 -23.39
C TYR A 301 20.22 19.08 -23.80
N GLY A 302 19.85 19.92 -22.83
CA GLY A 302 19.08 21.14 -23.08
C GLY A 302 17.57 20.94 -23.16
N TRP A 303 17.09 19.69 -23.21
CA TRP A 303 15.67 19.37 -23.04
C TRP A 303 15.30 19.33 -21.56
N THR A 304 14.13 19.85 -21.23
CA THR A 304 13.57 19.86 -19.88
C THR A 304 12.65 18.66 -19.69
N LEU A 305 13.15 17.64 -19.00
CA LEU A 305 12.35 16.48 -18.60
C LEU A 305 11.69 16.77 -17.25
N VAL A 306 10.35 16.71 -17.20
CA VAL A 306 9.55 16.99 -16.00
C VAL A 306 8.78 15.74 -15.61
N THR A 307 8.68 15.49 -14.31
CA THR A 307 7.78 14.46 -13.75
C THR A 307 6.91 15.02 -12.63
N THR A 308 5.66 14.55 -12.58
CA THR A 308 4.70 14.76 -11.50
C THR A 308 3.80 13.53 -11.40
N HIS A 309 3.23 13.26 -10.23
CA HIS A 309 2.40 12.08 -10.05
C HIS A 309 1.08 12.18 -10.82
N GLY A 310 0.10 12.96 -10.36
CA GLY A 310 -1.13 13.20 -11.14
C GLY A 310 -2.38 13.42 -10.29
N ASP A 311 -2.33 13.04 -9.02
CA ASP A 311 -3.33 13.38 -7.99
C ASP A 311 -3.61 14.89 -7.94
N ILE A 312 -2.58 15.70 -8.21
CA ILE A 312 -2.62 17.15 -8.27
C ILE A 312 -3.58 17.71 -9.32
N TYR A 313 -3.94 16.95 -10.36
CA TYR A 313 -4.91 17.42 -11.36
C TYR A 313 -6.31 17.58 -10.76
N SER A 314 -6.65 16.81 -9.72
CA SER A 314 -7.93 16.93 -9.04
C SER A 314 -8.13 18.28 -8.32
N LYS A 315 -7.04 19.02 -8.05
CA LYS A 315 -7.01 20.26 -7.26
C LYS A 315 -7.13 21.52 -8.14
N GLY A 316 -8.21 21.61 -8.92
CA GLY A 316 -8.56 22.80 -9.70
C GLY A 316 -8.34 22.71 -11.22
N VAL A 317 -8.03 21.51 -11.73
CA VAL A 317 -7.90 21.25 -13.16
C VAL A 317 -9.00 20.28 -13.60
N SER A 318 -10.02 20.80 -14.29
CA SER A 318 -11.15 19.98 -14.77
C SER A 318 -10.96 19.53 -16.21
N GLY A 319 -11.28 18.27 -16.47
CA GLY A 319 -11.24 17.67 -17.81
C GLY A 319 -11.86 16.27 -17.80
N PRO A 320 -12.59 15.87 -18.85
CA PRO A 320 -13.22 14.56 -18.92
C PRO A 320 -12.22 13.41 -19.15
N THR A 321 -11.03 13.70 -19.66
CA THR A 321 -9.98 12.71 -19.96
C THR A 321 -8.70 13.01 -19.19
N THR A 322 -7.85 11.99 -19.02
CA THR A 322 -6.54 12.11 -18.39
C THR A 322 -5.66 13.12 -19.13
N GLU A 323 -5.59 13.04 -20.47
CA GLU A 323 -4.89 14.03 -21.29
C GLU A 323 -5.35 15.47 -21.02
N ARG A 324 -6.66 15.73 -21.01
CA ARG A 324 -7.17 17.10 -20.79
C ARG A 324 -6.80 17.64 -19.41
N LYS A 325 -6.78 16.78 -18.40
CA LYS A 325 -6.33 17.13 -17.04
C LYS A 325 -4.83 17.45 -17.04
N ALA A 326 -3.99 16.60 -17.62
CA ALA A 326 -2.55 16.82 -17.69
C ALA A 326 -2.21 18.09 -18.49
N HIS A 327 -2.81 18.26 -19.66
CA HIS A 327 -2.59 19.43 -20.52
C HIS A 327 -3.02 20.74 -19.85
N ALA A 328 -4.18 20.74 -19.18
CA ALA A 328 -4.64 21.94 -18.48
C ALA A 328 -3.74 22.28 -17.28
N TRP A 329 -3.19 21.29 -16.58
CA TRP A 329 -2.18 21.53 -15.54
C TRP A 329 -0.87 22.09 -16.14
N ALA A 330 -0.35 21.47 -17.20
CA ALA A 330 0.85 21.92 -17.89
C ALA A 330 0.74 23.37 -18.38
N LYS A 331 -0.41 23.74 -18.96
CA LYS A 331 -0.73 25.12 -19.36
C LYS A 331 -0.69 26.09 -18.18
N ASN A 332 -1.22 25.69 -17.02
CA ASN A 332 -1.19 26.53 -15.82
C ASN A 332 0.25 26.72 -15.31
N MET A 333 1.08 25.67 -15.36
CA MET A 333 2.50 25.76 -15.00
C MET A 333 3.26 26.69 -15.96
N ALA A 334 2.98 26.60 -17.27
CA ALA A 334 3.56 27.49 -18.27
C ALA A 334 3.13 28.95 -18.07
N ALA A 335 1.86 29.21 -17.78
CA ALA A 335 1.36 30.56 -17.47
C ALA A 335 2.01 31.15 -16.20
N ALA A 336 2.42 30.27 -15.27
CA ALA A 336 3.09 30.63 -14.02
C ALA A 336 4.61 30.35 -14.06
N VAL A 337 5.25 30.39 -15.24
CA VAL A 337 6.69 30.10 -15.41
C VAL A 337 7.60 30.93 -14.50
N ARG A 338 7.24 32.17 -14.16
CA ARG A 338 8.01 32.99 -13.20
C ARG A 338 8.09 32.37 -11.79
N ARG A 339 7.10 31.54 -11.42
CA ARG A 339 7.02 30.85 -10.14
C ARG A 339 7.59 29.44 -10.21
N PHE A 340 7.22 28.68 -11.25
CA PHE A 340 7.54 27.25 -11.35
C PHE A 340 8.75 26.95 -12.25
N GLY A 341 9.34 27.98 -12.87
CA GLY A 341 10.55 27.87 -13.67
C GLY A 341 10.43 26.82 -14.76
N ARG A 342 11.42 25.93 -14.81
CA ARG A 342 11.56 24.87 -15.81
C ARG A 342 10.40 23.87 -15.83
N ILE A 343 9.66 23.70 -14.74
CA ILE A 343 8.45 22.85 -14.74
C ILE A 343 7.41 23.38 -15.75
N GLY A 344 7.28 24.70 -15.86
CA GLY A 344 6.40 25.35 -16.84
C GLY A 344 6.95 25.38 -18.27
N GLN A 345 8.12 24.78 -18.51
CA GLN A 345 8.82 24.74 -19.80
C GLN A 345 9.18 23.30 -20.18
N ALA A 346 8.34 22.33 -19.81
CA ALA A 346 8.58 20.92 -20.09
C ALA A 346 8.67 20.65 -21.60
N ASP A 347 9.76 20.05 -22.05
CA ASP A 347 9.86 19.49 -23.40
C ASP A 347 9.31 18.05 -23.42
N VAL A 348 9.54 17.32 -22.32
CA VAL A 348 8.96 16.01 -22.05
C VAL A 348 8.34 16.03 -20.65
N LEU A 349 7.06 15.71 -20.55
CA LEU A 349 6.31 15.61 -19.30
C LEU A 349 5.87 14.16 -19.08
N ILE A 350 6.43 13.49 -18.07
CA ILE A 350 6.05 12.12 -17.68
C ILE A 350 5.16 12.18 -16.43
N THR A 351 3.99 11.54 -16.49
CA THR A 351 2.96 11.56 -15.44
C THR A 351 2.48 10.17 -15.09
N HIS A 352 1.90 10.02 -13.90
CA HIS A 352 1.60 8.76 -13.20
C HIS A 352 0.14 8.79 -12.68
N HIS A 353 -0.24 8.00 -11.67
CA HIS A 353 -1.55 8.04 -10.99
C HIS A 353 -2.75 7.41 -11.74
N PHE A 354 -2.89 7.59 -13.06
CA PHE A 354 -4.09 7.12 -13.77
C PHE A 354 -4.02 5.67 -14.27
N HIS A 355 -2.90 4.98 -14.05
CA HIS A 355 -2.72 3.54 -14.30
C HIS A 355 -3.04 3.12 -15.75
N HIS A 356 -2.89 3.99 -16.74
CA HIS A 356 -3.16 3.66 -18.15
C HIS A 356 -2.12 4.31 -19.06
N ASP A 357 -1.58 3.59 -20.03
CA ASP A 357 -0.63 4.17 -20.98
C ASP A 357 -1.35 5.15 -21.93
N GLU A 358 -0.92 6.41 -21.94
CA GLU A 358 -1.47 7.43 -22.86
C GLU A 358 -0.39 8.44 -23.27
N MET A 359 -0.35 8.79 -24.55
CA MET A 359 0.62 9.75 -25.11
C MET A 359 -0.10 10.82 -25.89
N ALA A 360 0.37 12.07 -25.76
CA ALA A 360 0.02 13.13 -26.68
C ALA A 360 1.24 14.03 -26.94
N ASP A 361 1.36 14.51 -28.18
CA ASP A 361 2.30 15.56 -28.55
C ASP A 361 1.51 16.88 -28.64
N TRP A 362 1.80 17.82 -27.74
CA TRP A 362 1.15 19.12 -27.68
C TRP A 362 1.95 20.22 -28.40
N GLY A 363 2.89 19.82 -29.28
CA GLY A 363 3.81 20.73 -29.97
C GLY A 363 5.13 20.83 -29.22
N ASP A 364 5.31 21.87 -28.41
CA ASP A 364 6.57 22.08 -27.68
C ASP A 364 6.77 21.05 -26.56
N THR A 365 5.68 20.50 -26.01
CA THR A 365 5.71 19.48 -24.95
C THR A 365 5.19 18.14 -25.45
N LEU A 366 6.00 17.08 -25.32
CA LEU A 366 5.53 15.70 -25.40
C LEU A 366 5.06 15.24 -24.01
N TRP A 367 3.84 14.73 -23.92
CA TRP A 367 3.29 14.18 -22.67
C TRP A 367 3.17 12.66 -22.72
N ARG A 368 3.60 12.00 -21.63
CA ARG A 368 3.46 10.57 -21.42
C ARG A 368 2.87 10.25 -20.05
N GLN A 369 1.70 9.64 -20.06
CA GLN A 369 1.14 8.93 -18.92
C GLN A 369 1.67 7.49 -18.87
N THR A 370 2.13 7.07 -17.69
CA THR A 370 2.58 5.69 -17.43
C THR A 370 1.43 4.79 -16.98
N SER A 371 1.50 3.52 -17.38
CA SER A 371 0.83 2.41 -16.70
C SER A 371 1.34 2.23 -15.28
N SER A 372 0.56 1.54 -14.44
CA SER A 372 1.02 1.19 -13.10
C SER A 372 1.96 0.00 -13.12
N GLN A 373 2.77 -0.16 -12.06
CA GLN A 373 3.64 -1.33 -11.87
C GLN A 373 3.07 -2.31 -10.84
N ASP A 374 2.06 -1.87 -10.09
CA ASP A 374 1.17 -2.70 -9.30
C ASP A 374 0.36 -3.65 -10.20
N ARG A 375 -0.44 -4.53 -9.59
CA ARG A 375 -1.27 -5.49 -10.31
C ARG A 375 -2.75 -5.09 -10.37
N GLY A 376 -3.06 -3.82 -10.14
CA GLY A 376 -4.39 -3.23 -10.17
C GLY A 376 -5.28 -3.58 -8.96
N SER A 377 -6.23 -2.68 -8.69
CA SER A 377 -7.25 -2.83 -7.66
C SER A 377 -8.53 -3.49 -8.19
N PRO A 378 -8.99 -4.62 -7.62
CA PRO A 378 -10.25 -5.25 -8.02
C PRO A 378 -11.47 -4.34 -7.87
N GLY A 379 -11.48 -3.48 -6.85
CA GLY A 379 -12.58 -2.53 -6.63
C GLY A 379 -12.70 -1.53 -7.78
N PHE A 380 -11.57 -0.98 -8.23
CA PHE A 380 -11.54 -0.10 -9.39
C PHE A 380 -11.97 -0.83 -10.66
N SER A 381 -11.44 -2.03 -10.90
CA SER A 381 -11.76 -2.79 -12.12
C SER A 381 -13.21 -3.24 -12.17
N GLN A 382 -13.81 -3.60 -11.04
CA GLN A 382 -15.24 -3.94 -10.98
C GLN A 382 -16.14 -2.72 -11.13
N ALA A 383 -15.73 -1.56 -10.58
CA ALA A 383 -16.52 -0.33 -10.66
C ALA A 383 -16.48 0.31 -12.05
N THR A 384 -15.34 0.23 -12.76
CA THR A 384 -15.12 0.96 -14.01
C THR A 384 -15.10 0.07 -15.25
N GLY A 385 -14.91 -1.25 -15.08
CA GLY A 385 -14.62 -2.17 -16.19
C GLY A 385 -13.19 -2.03 -16.74
N SER A 386 -12.39 -1.12 -16.19
CA SER A 386 -11.03 -0.83 -16.64
C SER A 386 -9.98 -1.48 -15.74
N TYR A 387 -8.90 -1.96 -16.33
CA TYR A 387 -7.75 -2.46 -15.59
C TYR A 387 -6.44 -2.07 -16.29
N SER A 388 -5.37 -1.96 -15.52
CA SER A 388 -4.04 -1.72 -16.05
C SER A 388 -3.33 -3.04 -16.32
N ILE A 389 -2.58 -3.08 -17.42
CA ILE A 389 -1.57 -4.13 -17.62
C ILE A 389 -0.27 -3.57 -17.06
N PRO A 390 0.35 -4.22 -16.06
CA PRO A 390 1.52 -3.68 -15.40
C PRO A 390 2.67 -3.44 -16.39
N GLY A 391 3.39 -2.31 -16.25
CA GLY A 391 4.45 -1.96 -17.19
C GLY A 391 5.43 -0.90 -16.70
N MET A 392 6.67 -0.98 -17.20
CA MET A 392 7.72 0.01 -16.95
C MET A 392 8.00 0.81 -18.22
N LEU A 393 7.71 2.12 -18.20
CA LEU A 393 8.01 3.00 -19.32
C LEU A 393 9.53 3.19 -19.44
N THR A 394 10.03 3.10 -20.66
CA THR A 394 11.41 3.41 -21.02
C THR A 394 11.45 4.23 -22.30
N GLY A 395 12.47 5.08 -22.45
CA GLY A 395 12.72 5.84 -23.66
C GLY A 395 14.14 6.37 -23.71
N VAL A 396 14.48 7.03 -24.82
CA VAL A 396 15.82 7.59 -25.06
C VAL A 396 15.70 9.07 -25.41
N MET A 397 16.48 9.89 -24.73
CA MET A 397 16.66 11.31 -25.07
C MET A 397 18.07 11.53 -25.66
N THR A 398 18.18 12.43 -26.62
CA THR A 398 19.44 12.75 -27.34
C THR A 398 19.53 14.26 -27.56
N PRO A 399 20.71 14.82 -27.89
CA PRO A 399 20.82 16.24 -28.23
C PRO A 399 19.86 16.67 -29.37
N GLU A 400 19.63 15.80 -30.35
CA GLU A 400 18.80 16.13 -31.53
C GLU A 400 17.33 15.77 -31.38
N CYS A 401 16.98 14.86 -30.46
CA CYS A 401 15.62 14.35 -30.28
C CYS A 401 15.26 14.24 -28.80
N ARG A 402 14.19 14.97 -28.41
CA ARG A 402 13.68 15.01 -27.03
C ARG A 402 13.18 13.67 -26.52
N TRP A 403 12.70 12.78 -27.39
CA TRP A 403 12.19 11.46 -26.99
C TRP A 403 12.07 10.50 -28.18
N GLN A 404 12.68 9.31 -28.07
CA GLN A 404 12.62 8.26 -29.08
C GLN A 404 12.83 6.87 -28.45
N ASP A 405 12.73 5.82 -29.26
CA ASP A 405 12.98 4.42 -28.86
C ASP A 405 12.16 3.94 -27.65
N GLU A 406 10.96 4.51 -27.48
CA GLU A 406 10.08 4.22 -26.37
C GLU A 406 9.65 2.75 -26.35
N ALA A 407 9.60 2.17 -25.15
CA ALA A 407 8.95 0.89 -24.90
C ALA A 407 8.36 0.84 -23.50
N VAL A 408 7.17 0.22 -23.36
CA VAL A 408 6.63 -0.21 -22.06
C VAL A 408 6.99 -1.67 -21.85
N LEU A 409 7.90 -1.93 -20.92
CA LEU A 409 8.38 -3.27 -20.60
C LEU A 409 7.33 -4.01 -19.77
N ARG A 410 6.82 -5.12 -20.30
CA ARG A 410 5.76 -5.95 -19.67
C ARG A 410 6.23 -7.37 -19.49
#